data_AF-A0A5J5M090-F1
#
_entry.id   AF-A0A5J5M090-F1
#
_cell.length_a   1.000
_cell.length_b   1.000
_cell.length_c   1.000
_cell.angle_alpha   90.00
_cell.angle_beta   90.00
_cell.angle_gamma   90.00
#
_symmetry.space_group_name_H-M   'P 1'
#
loop_
_entity.id
_entity.type
_entity.pdbx_description
1 polymer ?
#
loop_
_entity_poly.entity_id
_entity_poly.type
_entity_poly.pdbx_seq_one_letter_code
_entity_poly.pdbx_strand_id
1 'polypeptide(L)' 'MKPDHKIEKPSESDHFFLSPNQKREIAAYIATMKDLYGYCLQQADSLHVEGEDRRAIATTLYLSAQKNLGFN' A
#
# COMPACT_ATOMS: atom_id res chain seq x y z
N MET A 1 13.82 5.57 35.06
CA MET A 1 14.58 5.76 33.80
C MET A 1 13.68 5.30 32.66
N LYS A 2 13.29 6.20 31.77
CA LYS A 2 12.49 5.87 30.56
C LYS A 2 13.49 5.52 29.45
N PRO A 3 13.30 4.45 28.66
CA PRO A 3 14.20 4.14 27.57
C PRO A 3 14.00 5.17 26.43
N ASP A 4 15.08 5.87 26.09
CA ASP A 4 15.19 6.70 24.89
C ASP A 4 15.05 5.81 23.65
N HIS A 5 13.87 5.79 23.05
CA HIS A 5 13.65 5.14 21.76
C HIS A 5 14.21 6.06 20.67
N LYS A 6 15.51 5.93 20.40
CA LYS A 6 16.13 6.61 19.25
C LYS A 6 15.55 6.00 17.99
N ILE A 7 14.62 6.70 17.36
CA ILE A 7 14.18 6.41 16.00
C ILE A 7 15.42 6.65 15.12
N GLU A 8 16.07 5.58 14.69
CA GLU A 8 17.13 5.66 13.69
C GLU A 8 16.53 6.29 12.43
N LYS A 9 16.94 7.53 12.16
CA LYS A 9 16.59 8.22 10.93
C LYS A 9 17.20 7.40 9.79
N PRO A 10 16.42 6.90 8.82
CA PRO A 10 17.00 6.15 7.71
C PRO A 10 18.04 7.06 7.05
N SER A 11 19.29 6.60 7.04
CA SER A 11 20.41 7.34 6.46
C SER A 11 20.07 7.71 5.03
N GLU A 12 20.18 9.00 4.69
CA GLU A 12 19.89 9.59 3.37
C GLU A 12 20.82 9.10 2.23
N SER A 13 21.45 7.92 2.39
CA SER A 13 22.53 7.42 1.55
C SER A 13 22.22 6.12 0.80
N ASP A 14 20.95 5.70 0.73
CA ASP A 14 20.52 4.62 -0.15
C ASP A 14 19.70 5.18 -1.32
N HIS A 15 20.33 6.05 -2.12
CA HIS A 15 19.87 6.25 -3.51
C HIS A 15 20.11 4.94 -4.27
N PHE A 16 19.24 3.96 -4.05
CA PHE A 16 19.24 2.71 -4.77
C PHE A 16 18.91 3.05 -6.23
N PHE A 17 19.94 3.16 -7.06
CA PHE A 17 19.77 3.31 -8.51
C PHE A 17 19.21 1.99 -9.05
N LEU A 18 17.88 1.88 -9.01
CA LEU A 18 17.16 0.76 -9.59
C LEU A 18 17.51 0.66 -11.08
N SER A 19 17.90 -0.53 -11.51
CA SER A 19 18.07 -0.83 -12.93
C SER A 19 16.76 -0.59 -13.69
N PRO A 20 16.80 -0.35 -15.01
CA PRO A 20 15.58 -0.18 -15.80
C PRO A 20 14.57 -1.33 -15.65
N ASN A 21 15.05 -2.58 -15.49
CA ASN A 21 14.18 -3.74 -15.29
C ASN A 21 13.52 -3.71 -13.91
N GLN A 22 14.27 -3.43 -12.85
CA GLN A 22 13.71 -3.28 -11.49
C GLN A 22 12.67 -2.16 -11.43
N LYS A 23 12.90 -1.04 -12.13
CA LYS A 23 11.90 0.03 -12.25
C LYS A 23 10.61 -0.44 -12.93
N ARG A 24 10.71 -1.25 -13.99
CA ARG A 24 9.54 -1.81 -14.69
C ARG A 24 8.78 -2.78 -13.80
N GLU A 25 9.47 -3.66 -13.09
CA GLU A 25 8.86 -4.61 -12.16
C GLU A 25 8.10 -3.89 -11.04
N ILE A 26 8.73 -2.86 -10.44
CA ILE A 26 8.08 -2.02 -9.43
C ILE A 26 6.87 -1.28 -10.03
N ALA A 27 6.99 -0.73 -11.22
CA ALA A 27 5.87 -0.06 -11.89
C ALA A 27 4.71 -1.02 -12.16
N ALA A 28 4.99 -2.25 -12.59
CA ALA A 28 3.99 -3.29 -12.80
C ALA A 28 3.33 -3.74 -11.49
N TYR A 29 4.11 -3.87 -10.41
CA TYR A 29 3.59 -4.14 -9.08
C TYR A 29 2.66 -3.03 -8.59
N ILE A 30 3.09 -1.77 -8.67
CA ILE A 30 2.27 -0.60 -8.29
C ILE A 30 0.99 -0.53 -9.12
N ALA A 31 1.06 -0.79 -10.43
CA ALA A 31 -0.12 -0.83 -11.29
C ALA A 31 -1.12 -1.90 -10.81
N THR A 32 -0.65 -3.11 -10.53
CA THR A 32 -1.48 -4.19 -9.99
C THR A 32 -2.12 -3.80 -8.65
N MET A 33 -1.35 -3.17 -7.75
CA MET A 33 -1.85 -2.72 -6.45
C MET A 33 -2.90 -1.61 -6.57
N LYS A 34 -2.71 -0.68 -7.51
CA LYS A 34 -3.69 0.35 -7.84
C LYS A 34 -5.00 -0.28 -8.32
N ASP A 35 -4.93 -1.26 -9.19
CA ASP A 35 -6.13 -1.92 -9.73
C ASP A 35 -6.87 -2.70 -8.63
N LEU A 36 -6.15 -3.38 -7.74
CA LEU A 36 -6.73 -4.05 -6.58
C LEU A 36 -7.42 -3.06 -5.63
N TYR A 37 -6.77 -1.94 -5.32
CA TYR A 37 -7.40 -0.90 -4.49
C TYR A 37 -8.60 -0.26 -5.19
N GLY A 38 -8.54 -0.06 -6.50
CA GLY A 38 -9.67 0.40 -7.32
C GLY A 38 -10.87 -0.54 -7.24
N TYR A 39 -10.63 -1.85 -7.31
CA TYR A 39 -11.68 -2.85 -7.07
C TYR A 39 -12.27 -2.72 -5.66
N CYS A 40 -11.44 -2.58 -4.62
CA CYS A 40 -11.93 -2.38 -3.25
C CYS A 40 -12.77 -1.10 -3.10
N LEU A 41 -12.43 -0.02 -3.81
CA LEU A 41 -13.22 1.21 -3.86
C LEU A 41 -14.60 0.99 -4.50
N GLN A 42 -14.68 0.22 -5.59
CA GLN A 42 -15.95 -0.14 -6.22
C GLN A 42 -16.82 -1.03 -5.32
N GLN A 43 -16.19 -1.95 -4.57
CA GLN A 43 -16.91 -2.75 -3.57
C GLN A 43 -17.45 -1.86 -2.44
N ALA A 44 -16.66 -0.88 -1.98
CA ALA A 44 -17.14 0.09 -0.99
C ALA A 44 -18.27 0.98 -1.53
N ASP A 45 -18.22 1.38 -2.81
CA ASP A 45 -19.31 2.12 -3.47
C ASP A 45 -20.63 1.33 -3.47
N SER A 46 -20.58 0.00 -3.66
CA SER A 46 -21.78 -0.84 -3.65
C SER A 46 -22.53 -0.82 -2.32
N LEU A 47 -21.84 -0.47 -1.23
CA LEU A 47 -22.41 -0.31 0.11
C LEU A 47 -23.08 1.06 0.31
N HIS A 48 -23.14 1.92 -0.72
CA HIS A 48 -23.68 3.29 -0.67
C HIS A 48 -22.99 4.16 0.38
N VAL A 49 -21.70 3.88 0.63
CA VAL A 49 -20.86 4.64 1.55
C VAL A 49 -20.03 5.65 0.74
N GLU A 50 -19.99 6.90 1.19
CA GLU A 50 -19.32 7.99 0.48
C GLU A 50 -18.13 8.56 1.28
N GLY A 51 -17.36 9.45 0.64
CA GLY A 51 -16.37 10.28 1.32
C GLY A 51 -15.25 9.51 2.01
N GLU A 52 -15.02 9.81 3.28
CA GLU A 52 -13.94 9.24 4.10
C GLU A 52 -14.19 7.77 4.46
N ASP A 53 -15.44 7.43 4.78
CA ASP A 53 -15.84 6.07 5.17
C ASP A 53 -15.63 5.09 4.02
N ARG A 54 -15.91 5.51 2.78
CA ARG A 54 -15.63 4.72 1.58
C ARG A 54 -14.16 4.35 1.48
N ARG A 55 -13.26 5.33 1.70
CA ARG A 55 -11.81 5.10 1.64
C ARG A 55 -11.34 4.20 2.77
N ALA A 56 -11.91 4.34 3.97
CA ALA A 56 -11.60 3.49 5.10
C ALA A 56 -11.96 2.02 4.81
N ILE A 57 -13.19 1.76 4.34
CA ILE A 57 -13.66 0.43 3.97
C ILE A 57 -12.79 -0.16 2.85
N ALA A 58 -12.54 0.59 1.78
CA ALA A 58 -11.71 0.14 0.68
C ALA A 58 -10.28 -0.20 1.14
N THR A 59 -9.71 0.59 2.05
CA THR A 59 -8.39 0.34 2.64
C THR A 59 -8.39 -0.93 3.48
N THR A 60 -9.41 -1.14 4.32
CA THR A 60 -9.55 -2.37 5.12
C THR A 60 -9.69 -3.61 4.23
N LEU A 61 -10.49 -3.53 3.16
CA LEU A 61 -10.65 -4.60 2.17
C LEU A 61 -9.32 -4.89 1.46
N TYR A 62 -8.61 -3.84 1.03
CA TYR A 62 -7.33 -3.95 0.34
C TYR A 62 -6.25 -4.61 1.22
N LEU A 63 -6.14 -4.23 2.49
CA LEU A 63 -5.22 -4.86 3.44
C LEU A 63 -5.60 -6.32 3.73
N SER A 64 -6.89 -6.62 3.81
CA SER A 64 -7.37 -7.99 4.00
C SER A 64 -7.10 -8.86 2.78
N ALA A 65 -7.27 -8.31 1.58
CA ALA A 65 -6.97 -8.99 0.32
C ALA A 65 -5.47 -9.29 0.19
N GLN A 66 -4.58 -8.33 0.51
CA GLN A 66 -3.13 -8.57 0.49
C GLN A 66 -2.72 -9.70 1.42
N LYS A 67 -3.25 -9.72 2.65
CA LYS A 67 -2.98 -10.79 3.63
C LYS A 67 -3.44 -12.17 3.14
N ASN A 68 -4.63 -12.24 2.53
CA ASN A 68 -5.20 -13.51 2.05
C ASN A 68 -4.53 -14.01 0.76
N LEU A 69 -4.01 -13.11 -0.07
CA LEU A 69 -3.30 -13.44 -1.31
C LEU A 69 -1.81 -13.75 -1.08
N GLY A 70 -1.31 -13.60 0.16
CA GLY A 70 0.07 -13.93 0.51
C GLY A 70 1.10 -12.89 0.07
N PHE A 71 0.69 -11.64 -0.17
CA PHE A 71 1.63 -10.52 -0.30
C PHE A 71 2.17 -10.20 1.11
N ASN A 72 3.29 -10.82 1.48
CA ASN A 72 4.00 -10.60 2.74
C ASN A 72 5.51 -10.59 2.48
#